data_AF-A0A2E1KKP3-F1
#
_entry.id   AF-A0A2E1KKP3-F1
#
_cell.length_a   1.000
_cell.length_b   1.000
_cell.length_c   1.000
_cell.angle_alpha   90.00
_cell.angle_beta   90.00
_cell.angle_gamma   90.00
#
_symmetry.space_group_name_H-M   'P 1'
#
loop_
_entity.id
_entity.type
_entity.pdbx_description
1 polymer ?
#
loop_
_entity_poly.entity_id
_entity_poly.type
_entity_poly.pdbx_seq_one_letter_code
_entity_poly.pdbx_strand_id
1 'polypeptide(L)'
;MARDFSQSEIEAYLDEALPAEEMASIERDLRADPNLLQQIKQVSGRREAGLHTVGAIWRRQRASCATREQWGSYLLGVLATEHADYLKFHLEQVGCAYCRANLEDLSQQQTELTTSTKARRRKYFQSSAGYLRSDRDKHL
;
A
#
# COMPACT_ATOMS: atom_id res chain seq x y z
N MET A 1 -14.22 28.39 -2.59
CA MET A 1 -15.52 27.70 -2.60
C MET A 1 -15.24 26.25 -2.30
N ALA A 2 -15.88 25.69 -1.28
CA ALA A 2 -15.74 24.26 -0.97
C ALA A 2 -16.27 23.44 -2.14
N ARG A 3 -15.57 22.36 -2.50
CA ARG A 3 -16.04 21.40 -3.51
C ARG A 3 -17.20 20.63 -2.91
N ASP A 4 -18.28 20.46 -3.67
CA ASP A 4 -19.34 19.53 -3.28
C ASP A 4 -18.84 18.10 -3.46
N PHE A 5 -18.90 17.30 -2.38
CA PHE A 5 -18.54 15.90 -2.40
C PHE A 5 -19.79 15.04 -2.63
N SER A 6 -19.70 14.10 -3.56
CA SER A 6 -20.74 13.11 -3.79
C SER A 6 -20.86 12.15 -2.59
N GLN A 7 -22.03 11.53 -2.44
CA GLN A 7 -22.24 10.50 -1.43
C GLN A 7 -21.22 9.35 -1.56
N SER A 8 -20.86 8.97 -2.79
CA SER A 8 -19.86 7.93 -3.06
C SER A 8 -18.46 8.30 -2.59
N GLU A 9 -18.06 9.57 -2.71
CA GLU A 9 -16.77 10.07 -2.21
C GLU A 9 -16.75 10.10 -0.68
N ILE A 10 -17.83 10.56 -0.03
CA ILE A 10 -17.96 10.50 1.43
C ILE A 10 -17.91 9.06 1.94
N GLU A 11 -18.59 8.14 1.25
CA GLU A 11 -18.52 6.73 1.56
C GLU A 11 -17.10 6.17 1.43
N ALA A 12 -16.38 6.51 0.35
CA ALA A 12 -15.01 6.07 0.14
C ALA A 12 -14.03 6.71 1.15
N TYR A 13 -14.25 7.96 1.55
CA TYR A 13 -13.51 8.64 2.60
C TYR A 13 -13.65 7.90 3.94
N LEU A 14 -14.89 7.56 4.33
CA LEU A 14 -15.16 6.79 5.55
C LEU A 14 -14.56 5.37 5.51
N ASP A 15 -14.35 4.81 4.33
CA ASP A 15 -13.74 3.50 4.12
C ASP A 15 -12.19 3.56 3.96
N GLU A 16 -11.57 4.75 4.10
CA GLU A 16 -10.15 5.00 3.80
C GLU A 16 -9.73 4.51 2.39
N ALA A 17 -10.66 4.60 1.44
CA ALA A 17 -10.56 4.02 0.11
C ALA A 17 -10.24 5.06 -0.99
N LEU A 18 -10.06 6.33 -0.64
CA LEU A 18 -9.66 7.38 -1.56
C LEU A 18 -8.12 7.51 -1.65
N PRO A 19 -7.59 8.09 -2.74
CA PRO A 19 -6.20 8.52 -2.79
C PRO A 19 -5.86 9.50 -1.66
N ALA A 20 -4.61 9.49 -1.20
CA ALA A 20 -4.16 10.31 -0.07
C ALA A 20 -4.40 11.82 -0.26
N GLU A 21 -4.27 12.32 -1.49
CA GLU A 21 -4.52 13.73 -1.80
C GLU A 21 -6.00 14.10 -1.63
N GLU A 22 -6.91 13.20 -2.01
CA GLU A 22 -8.36 13.40 -1.86
C GLU A 22 -8.78 13.30 -0.40
N MET A 23 -8.24 12.33 0.35
CA MET A 23 -8.41 12.23 1.80
C MET A 23 -8.03 13.55 2.49
N ALA A 24 -6.83 14.06 2.19
CA ALA A 24 -6.34 15.32 2.76
C ALA A 24 -7.16 16.54 2.31
N SER A 25 -7.78 16.52 1.13
CA SER A 25 -8.70 17.57 0.71
C SER A 25 -9.96 17.59 1.58
N ILE A 26 -10.58 16.42 1.79
CA ILE A 26 -11.79 16.31 2.62
C ILE A 26 -11.51 16.71 4.07
N GLU A 27 -10.38 16.29 4.64
CA GLU A 27 -9.99 16.65 6.01
C GLU A 27 -9.79 18.16 6.21
N ARG A 28 -9.20 18.84 5.21
CA ARG A 28 -9.04 20.29 5.24
C ARG A 28 -10.39 20.99 5.20
N ASP A 29 -11.28 20.55 4.31
CA ASP A 29 -12.59 21.17 4.11
C ASP A 29 -13.52 20.91 5.31
N LEU A 30 -13.40 19.76 5.98
CA LEU A 30 -14.18 19.42 7.18
C LEU A 30 -14.04 20.42 8.32
N ARG A 31 -12.87 21.06 8.45
CA ARG A 31 -12.63 22.06 9.49
C ARG A 31 -13.36 23.38 9.22
N ALA A 32 -13.64 23.68 7.94
CA ALA A 32 -14.19 24.95 7.50
C ALA A 32 -15.66 24.86 7.05
N ASP A 33 -16.18 23.67 6.77
CA ASP A 33 -17.54 23.46 6.25
C ASP A 33 -18.43 22.61 7.18
N PRO A 34 -19.34 23.26 7.95
CA PRO A 34 -20.32 22.57 8.77
C PRO A 34 -21.30 21.69 7.96
N ASN A 35 -21.57 22.02 6.70
CA ASN A 35 -22.47 21.24 5.86
C ASN A 35 -21.84 19.90 5.49
N LEU A 36 -20.56 19.91 5.09
CA LEU A 36 -19.80 18.68 4.85
C LEU A 36 -19.80 17.79 6.10
N LEU A 37 -19.56 18.36 7.28
CA LEU A 37 -19.63 17.61 8.54
C LEU A 37 -21.01 16.97 8.76
N GLN A 38 -22.09 17.68 8.44
CA GLN A 38 -23.45 17.15 8.54
C GLN A 38 -23.69 16.02 7.55
N GLN A 39 -23.21 16.14 6.30
CA GLN A 39 -23.32 15.09 5.29
C GLN A 39 -22.58 13.82 5.73
N ILE A 40 -21.36 13.94 6.24
CA ILE A 40 -20.60 12.79 6.76
C ILE A 40 -21.35 12.11 7.91
N LYS A 41 -21.90 12.87 8.85
CA LYS A 41 -22.71 12.31 9.96
C LYS A 41 -23.93 11.55 9.45
N GLN A 42 -24.62 12.06 8.45
CA GLN A 42 -25.79 11.38 7.85
C GLN A 42 -25.39 10.06 7.17
N VAL A 43 -24.29 10.04 6.41
CA VAL A 43 -23.78 8.83 5.77
C VAL A 43 -23.31 7.81 6.81
N SER A 44 -22.61 8.25 7.87
CA SER A 44 -22.18 7.39 8.97
C SER A 44 -23.37 6.77 9.71
N GLY A 45 -24.39 7.56 10.06
CA GLY A 45 -25.58 7.05 10.75
C GLY A 45 -26.37 6.02 9.91
N ARG A 46 -26.46 6.21 8.59
CA ARG A 46 -27.07 5.22 7.69
C ARG A 46 -26.29 3.89 7.69
N ARG A 47 -24.96 3.95 7.69
CA ARG A 47 -24.10 2.76 7.75
C ARG A 47 -24.27 2.00 9.06
N GLU A 48 -24.33 2.71 10.18
CA GLU A 48 -24.55 2.11 11.51
C GLU A 48 -25.93 1.43 11.63
N ALA A 49 -26.94 1.97 10.94
CA ALA A 49 -28.27 1.35 10.84
C ALA A 49 -28.33 0.13 9.90
N GLY A 50 -27.20 -0.31 9.34
CA GLY A 50 -27.13 -1.48 8.44
C GLY A 50 -27.60 -1.22 7.00
N LEU A 51 -27.81 0.05 6.62
CA LEU A 51 -28.18 0.44 5.25
C LEU A 51 -26.92 0.51 4.38
N HIS A 52 -26.35 -0.65 4.07
CA HIS A 52 -25.15 -0.73 3.23
C HIS A 52 -25.51 -0.82 1.74
N THR A 53 -24.83 -0.02 0.92
CA THR A 53 -24.88 -0.15 -0.54
C THR A 53 -23.98 -1.31 -0.99
N VAL A 54 -24.24 -1.87 -2.18
CA VAL A 54 -23.36 -2.89 -2.78
C VAL A 54 -21.92 -2.35 -2.89
N GLY A 55 -21.76 -1.09 -3.28
CA GLY A 55 -20.44 -0.44 -3.36
C GLY A 55 -19.71 -0.37 -2.03
N ALA A 56 -20.42 -0.08 -0.93
CA ALA A 56 -19.83 -0.08 0.41
C ALA A 56 -19.36 -1.48 0.84
N ILE A 57 -20.17 -2.52 0.59
CA ILE A 57 -19.80 -3.91 0.88
C ILE A 57 -18.58 -4.30 0.04
N TRP A 58 -18.57 -3.97 -1.25
CA TRP A 58 -17.48 -4.30 -2.17
C TRP A 58 -16.13 -3.72 -1.73
N ARG A 59 -16.10 -2.44 -1.32
CA ARG A 59 -14.90 -1.78 -0.80
C ARG A 59 -14.43 -2.40 0.51
N ARG A 60 -15.34 -2.62 1.46
CA ARG A 60 -15.03 -3.21 2.78
C ARG A 60 -14.49 -4.64 2.66
N GLN A 61 -15.09 -5.44 1.78
CA GLN A 61 -14.66 -6.81 1.50
C GLN A 61 -13.46 -6.87 0.56
N ARG A 62 -13.02 -5.73 0.01
CA ARG A 62 -11.89 -5.62 -0.92
C ARG A 62 -12.01 -6.60 -2.09
N ALA A 63 -13.23 -6.75 -2.62
CA ALA A 63 -13.58 -7.85 -3.52
C ALA A 63 -12.77 -7.84 -4.85
N SER A 64 -12.21 -6.70 -5.24
CA SER A 64 -11.33 -6.56 -6.42
C SER A 64 -9.84 -6.56 -6.08
N CYS A 65 -9.47 -6.51 -4.81
CA CYS A 65 -8.06 -6.39 -4.41
C CYS A 65 -7.35 -7.73 -4.51
N ALA A 66 -6.08 -7.69 -4.94
CA ALA A 66 -5.22 -8.85 -4.93
C ALA A 66 -4.74 -9.18 -3.51
N THR A 67 -4.48 -10.46 -3.24
CA THR A 67 -3.92 -10.92 -1.98
C THR A 67 -2.46 -10.49 -1.86
N ARG A 68 -1.92 -10.55 -0.63
CA ARG A 68 -0.52 -10.22 -0.38
C ARG A 68 0.44 -11.17 -1.11
N GLU A 69 0.09 -12.45 -1.23
CA GLU A 69 0.85 -13.47 -1.97
C GLU A 69 0.88 -13.17 -3.47
N GLN A 70 -0.24 -12.70 -4.02
CA GLN A 70 -0.33 -12.27 -5.41
C GLN A 70 0.57 -11.05 -5.68
N TRP A 71 0.61 -10.07 -4.77
CA TRP A 71 1.55 -8.95 -4.87
C TRP A 71 3.02 -9.39 -4.76
N GLY A 72 3.32 -10.38 -3.92
CA GLY A 72 4.65 -10.99 -3.89
C GLY A 72 5.02 -11.63 -5.24
N SER A 73 4.09 -12.39 -5.82
CA SER A 73 4.27 -13.01 -7.14
C SER A 73 4.40 -11.96 -8.26
N TYR A 74 3.69 -10.84 -8.16
CA TYR A 74 3.80 -9.69 -9.05
C TYR A 74 5.22 -9.09 -8.99
N LEU A 75 5.74 -8.82 -7.78
CA LEU A 75 7.10 -8.29 -7.59
C LEU A 75 8.19 -9.24 -8.10
N LEU A 76 7.97 -10.54 -7.99
CA LEU A 76 8.89 -11.56 -8.50
C LEU A 76 8.80 -11.73 -10.03
N GLY A 77 7.81 -11.13 -10.70
CA GLY A 77 7.62 -11.23 -12.14
C GLY A 77 7.18 -12.63 -12.60
N VAL A 78 6.50 -13.40 -11.73
CA VAL A 78 6.10 -14.80 -12.01
C VAL A 78 4.61 -14.97 -12.31
N LEU A 79 3.84 -13.88 -12.29
CA LEU A 79 2.42 -13.92 -12.67
C LEU A 79 2.26 -14.05 -14.19
N ALA A 80 1.18 -14.69 -14.61
CA ALA A 80 0.72 -14.64 -15.99
C ALA A 80 0.44 -13.18 -16.40
N THR A 81 0.72 -12.84 -17.66
CA THR A 81 0.65 -11.45 -18.17
C THR A 81 -0.69 -10.78 -17.88
N GLU A 82 -1.80 -11.44 -18.20
CA GLU A 82 -3.15 -10.88 -17.98
C GLU A 82 -3.41 -10.56 -16.50
N HIS A 83 -2.88 -11.38 -15.60
CA HIS A 83 -3.05 -11.17 -14.16
C HIS A 83 -2.17 -10.03 -13.66
N ALA A 84 -0.93 -9.93 -14.15
CA ALA A 84 -0.07 -8.79 -13.86
C ALA A 84 -0.67 -7.47 -14.38
N ASP A 85 -1.27 -7.49 -15.56
CA ASP A 85 -1.95 -6.33 -16.16
C ASP A 85 -3.15 -5.89 -15.32
N TYR A 86 -3.96 -6.83 -14.82
CA TYR A 86 -5.06 -6.53 -13.92
C TYR A 86 -4.58 -5.86 -12.62
N LEU A 87 -3.52 -6.41 -11.99
CA LEU A 87 -2.93 -5.83 -10.79
C LEU A 87 -2.43 -4.41 -11.04
N LYS A 88 -1.74 -4.18 -12.17
CA LYS A 88 -1.27 -2.87 -12.58
C LYS A 88 -2.44 -1.88 -12.78
N PHE A 89 -3.48 -2.30 -13.49
CA PHE A 89 -4.70 -1.50 -13.66
C PHE A 89 -5.32 -1.12 -12.31
N HIS A 90 -5.45 -2.09 -11.39
CA HIS A 90 -6.04 -1.85 -10.08
C HIS A 90 -5.19 -0.90 -9.20
N LEU A 91 -3.86 -0.94 -9.38
CA LEU A 91 -2.95 -0.05 -8.66
C LEU A 91 -2.94 1.37 -9.24
N GLU A 92 -2.81 1.49 -10.56
CA GLU A 92 -2.54 2.75 -11.24
C GLU A 92 -3.81 3.50 -11.64
N GLN A 93 -4.83 2.79 -12.14
CA GLN A 93 -6.05 3.40 -12.67
C GLN A 93 -7.16 3.46 -11.63
N VAL A 94 -7.38 2.38 -10.88
CA VAL A 94 -8.34 2.38 -9.75
C VAL A 94 -7.75 3.13 -8.55
N GLY A 95 -6.43 3.19 -8.43
CA GLY A 95 -5.78 3.97 -7.37
C GLY A 95 -5.92 3.39 -5.97
N CYS A 96 -6.13 2.08 -5.82
CA CYS A 96 -6.45 1.45 -4.53
C CYS A 96 -5.33 1.67 -3.48
N ALA A 97 -5.64 2.41 -2.41
CA ALA A 97 -4.71 2.69 -1.32
C ALA A 97 -4.22 1.42 -0.60
N TYR A 98 -5.11 0.44 -0.38
CA TYR A 98 -4.76 -0.81 0.28
C TYR A 98 -3.76 -1.66 -0.52
N CYS A 99 -3.96 -1.77 -1.83
CA CYS A 99 -3.04 -2.50 -2.70
C CYS A 99 -1.69 -1.80 -2.80
N ARG A 100 -1.68 -0.47 -2.87
CA ARG A 100 -0.47 0.35 -2.85
C ARG A 100 0.35 0.13 -1.59
N ALA A 101 -0.29 0.20 -0.41
CA ALA A 101 0.37 -0.05 0.86
C ALA A 101 0.98 -1.46 0.94
N ASN A 102 0.24 -2.50 0.50
CA ASN A 102 0.77 -3.86 0.47
C ASN A 102 2.00 -4.00 -0.43
N LEU A 103 1.94 -3.43 -1.64
CA LEU A 103 3.05 -3.48 -2.58
C LEU A 103 4.27 -2.75 -2.04
N GLU A 104 4.08 -1.58 -1.44
CA GLU A 104 5.14 -0.79 -0.81
C GLU A 104 5.80 -1.56 0.34
N ASP A 105 5.01 -2.11 1.26
CA ASP A 105 5.50 -2.94 2.37
C ASP A 105 6.35 -4.11 1.87
N LEU A 106 5.85 -4.85 0.87
CA LEU A 106 6.57 -6.00 0.31
C LEU A 106 7.87 -5.58 -0.39
N SER A 107 7.85 -4.44 -1.09
CA SER A 107 9.03 -3.89 -1.77
C SER A 107 10.12 -3.45 -0.78
N GLN A 108 9.71 -2.84 0.34
CA GLN A 108 10.61 -2.48 1.43
C GLN A 108 11.25 -3.73 2.04
N GLN A 109 10.47 -4.77 2.34
CA GLN A 109 10.98 -6.04 2.87
C GLN A 109 12.03 -6.69 1.95
N GLN A 110 11.81 -6.68 0.63
CA GLN A 110 12.78 -7.20 -0.34
C GLN A 110 14.09 -6.40 -0.34
N THR A 111 13.99 -5.08 -0.22
CA THR A 111 15.14 -4.16 -0.16
C THR A 111 15.96 -4.35 1.13
N GLU A 112 15.29 -4.55 2.26
CA GLU A 112 15.95 -4.80 3.55
C GLU A 112 16.70 -6.15 3.56
N LEU A 113 16.07 -7.22 3.04
CA LEU A 113 16.69 -8.55 2.96
C LEU A 113 17.96 -8.55 2.10
N THR A 114 17.92 -7.86 0.95
CA THR A 114 19.10 -7.75 0.07
C THR A 114 20.22 -6.93 0.72
N THR A 115 19.88 -5.85 1.44
CA THR A 115 20.84 -5.02 2.18
C THR A 115 21.50 -5.78 3.32
N SER A 116 20.72 -6.49 4.14
CA SER A 116 21.22 -7.35 5.22
C SER A 116 22.17 -8.44 4.71
N THR A 117 21.83 -9.07 3.58
CA THR A 117 22.66 -10.10 2.96
C THR A 117 24.00 -9.54 2.47
N LYS A 118 23.99 -8.37 1.81
CA LYS A 118 25.21 -7.67 1.37
C LYS A 118 26.09 -7.25 2.56
N ALA A 119 25.49 -6.69 3.61
CA ALA A 119 26.21 -6.30 4.83
C ALA A 119 26.87 -7.49 5.53
N ARG A 120 26.16 -8.62 5.62
CA ARG A 120 26.67 -9.87 6.20
C ARG A 120 27.83 -10.45 5.39
N ARG A 121 27.69 -10.52 4.06
CA ARG A 121 28.77 -10.96 3.15
C ARG A 121 30.02 -10.07 3.29
N ARG A 122 29.84 -8.74 3.37
CA ARG A 122 30.93 -7.78 3.55
C ARG A 122 31.68 -7.99 4.88
N LYS A 123 30.94 -8.20 5.99
CA LYS A 123 31.54 -8.49 7.31
C LYS A 123 32.38 -9.77 7.28
N TYR A 124 31.85 -10.86 6.71
CA TYR A 124 32.60 -12.11 6.60
C TYR A 124 33.87 -11.96 5.75
N PHE A 125 33.76 -11.31 4.59
CA PHE A 125 34.92 -11.04 3.73
C PHE A 125 36.00 -10.21 4.44
N GLN A 126 35.61 -9.16 5.17
CA GLN A 126 36.54 -8.34 5.96
C GLN A 126 37.19 -9.13 7.10
N SER A 127 36.46 -10.04 7.77
CA SER A 127 37.05 -10.90 8.81
C SER A 127 38.01 -11.96 8.24
N SER A 128 37.76 -12.48 7.03
CA SER A 128 38.62 -13.51 6.42
C SER A 128 39.86 -12.94 5.73
N ALA A 129 39.85 -11.68 5.29
CA ALA A 129 40.98 -11.04 4.63
C ALA A 129 42.23 -10.92 5.53
N GLY A 130 42.05 -10.87 6.86
CA GLY A 130 43.17 -10.88 7.81
C GLY A 130 43.89 -12.23 7.92
N TYR A 131 43.16 -13.33 7.76
CA TYR A 131 43.73 -14.69 7.87
C TYR A 131 44.51 -15.12 6.63
N LEU A 132 44.13 -14.65 5.43
CA LEU A 132 44.84 -14.96 4.19
C LEU A 132 46.17 -14.19 4.02
N ARG A 133 46.36 -13.06 4.72
CA ARG A 133 47.64 -12.34 4.73
C ARG A 133 48.66 -13.00 5.67
N SER A 134 48.19 -13.52 6.81
CA SER A 134 49.02 -14.23 7.81
C SER A 134 49.70 -15.49 7.27
N ASP A 135 49.11 -16.16 6.28
CA ASP A 135 49.64 -17.39 5.70
C ASP A 135 50.68 -17.14 4.60
N ARG A 136 50.66 -15.95 3.99
CA ARG A 136 51.58 -15.58 2.90
C ARG A 136 52.96 -15.14 3.41
N ASP A 137 53.02 -14.66 4.66
CA ASP A 137 54.25 -14.20 5.32
C ASP A 137 54.99 -15.32 6.08
N LYS A 138 54.46 -16.56 6.09
CA LYS A 138 55.09 -17.73 6.75
C LYS A 138 55.94 -18.61 5.83
N HIS A 139 56.01 -18.30 4.53
CA HIS A 139 56.77 -19.05 3.53
C HIS A 139 57.83 -18.21 2.80
N LEU A 140 58.29 -17.11 3.42
CA LEU A 140 59.47 -16.35 3.01
C LEU A 140 60.52 -16.34 4.12
#